data_AF-A0A1F8P1I1-F1
#
_entry.id   AF-A0A1F8P1I1-F1
#
_cell.length_a   1.000
_cell.length_b   1.000
_cell.length_c   1.000
_cell.angle_alpha   90.00
_cell.angle_beta   90.00
_cell.angle_gamma   90.00
#
_symmetry.space_group_name_H-M   'P 1'
#
loop_
_entity.id
_entity.type
_entity.pdbx_description
1 polymer ?
#
loop_
_entity_poly.entity_id
_entity_poly.type
_entity_poly.pdbx_seq_one_letter_code
_entity_poly.pdbx_strand_id
1 'polypeptide(L)'
;MQSEGIGKVDVPGITYPLQQRCFSSLQAAQQSEEGVVFLSYYGTTNVYVVCPAKSVACGKVSLLKLAQDLAEIENEEPDQNLKANVYFLRIPLGERVWNMDCGKEKHTRYIGKLWIADMFANQGLVKPIIEVLGGKREQL
;
A
#
# COMPACT_ATOMS: atom_id res chain seq x y z
N MET A 1 4.14 -34.84 -0.12
CA MET A 1 3.51 -33.66 0.52
C MET A 1 4.63 -32.87 1.18
N GLN A 2 5.03 -31.76 0.57
CA GLN A 2 6.15 -30.94 1.03
C GLN A 2 5.66 -30.00 2.14
N SER A 3 6.30 -30.17 3.31
CA SER A 3 6.45 -29.24 4.44
C SER A 3 5.56 -27.99 4.44
N GLU A 4 4.51 -28.04 5.26
CA GLU A 4 3.85 -26.85 5.80
C GLU A 4 4.92 -25.98 6.48
N GLY A 5 4.99 -24.72 6.04
CA GLY A 5 6.03 -23.77 6.43
C GLY A 5 6.11 -23.60 7.94
N ILE A 6 7.23 -24.03 8.49
CA ILE A 6 7.62 -23.86 9.89
C ILE A 6 7.54 -22.38 10.29
N GLY A 7 6.64 -22.07 11.22
CA GLY A 7 6.98 -21.26 12.38
C GLY A 7 7.22 -19.76 12.21
N LYS A 8 6.57 -19.06 11.27
CA LYS A 8 6.42 -17.60 11.43
C LYS A 8 5.28 -17.36 12.43
N VAL A 9 5.64 -17.23 13.71
CA VAL A 9 4.79 -16.68 14.78
C VAL A 9 3.95 -15.54 14.18
N ASP A 10 2.65 -15.49 14.46
CA ASP A 10 1.77 -14.38 14.11
C ASP A 10 2.21 -13.13 14.90
N VAL A 11 3.38 -12.60 14.56
CA VAL A 11 3.82 -11.28 14.95
C VAL A 11 2.85 -10.35 14.22
N PRO A 12 2.13 -9.47 14.93
CA PRO A 12 1.19 -8.63 14.26
C PRO A 12 1.96 -7.66 13.36
N GLY A 13 2.00 -7.94 12.06
CA GLY A 13 2.91 -7.34 11.08
C GLY A 13 2.67 -5.87 10.74
N ILE A 14 1.93 -5.14 11.57
CA ILE A 14 1.91 -3.67 11.58
C ILE A 14 1.63 -3.13 13.00
N THR A 15 2.09 -3.80 14.06
CA THR A 15 2.05 -3.19 15.41
C THR A 15 3.16 -2.16 15.51
N TYR A 16 2.80 -0.87 15.63
CA TYR A 16 3.58 0.30 16.05
C TYR A 16 5.05 0.13 16.54
N PRO A 17 6.00 1.07 16.28
CA PRO A 17 5.90 2.32 15.52
C PRO A 17 6.67 2.24 14.17
N LEU A 18 5.92 2.39 13.09
CA LEU A 18 6.34 2.27 11.69
C LEU A 18 7.41 3.27 11.23
N GLN A 19 7.61 4.38 11.94
CA GLN A 19 8.57 5.41 11.54
C GLN A 19 10.02 4.88 11.47
N GLN A 20 10.37 3.84 12.24
CA GLN A 20 11.72 3.27 12.24
C GLN A 20 12.03 2.38 11.03
N ARG A 21 11.02 1.98 10.25
CA ARG A 21 11.19 1.10 9.07
C ARG A 21 10.78 1.77 7.75
N CYS A 22 10.51 3.07 7.78
CA CYS A 22 10.24 3.83 6.57
C CYS A 22 11.52 4.12 5.80
N PHE A 23 11.47 3.90 4.48
CA PHE A 23 12.44 4.50 3.57
C PHE A 23 12.16 6.00 3.46
N SER A 24 13.21 6.81 3.31
CA SER A 24 13.10 8.26 3.14
C SER A 24 12.55 8.68 1.78
N SER A 25 12.62 7.80 0.78
CA SER A 25 12.22 8.08 -0.60
C SER A 25 11.75 6.82 -1.35
N LEU A 26 11.01 7.05 -2.44
CA LEU A 26 10.64 6.00 -3.39
C LEU A 26 11.88 5.28 -3.93
N GLN A 27 12.93 6.03 -4.27
CA GLN A 27 14.18 5.48 -4.80
C GLN A 27 14.84 4.51 -3.80
N ALA A 28 14.86 4.86 -2.51
CA ALA A 28 15.40 3.99 -1.47
C ALA A 28 14.58 2.71 -1.31
N ALA A 29 13.24 2.81 -1.40
CA ALA A 29 12.38 1.62 -1.39
C ALA A 29 12.57 0.75 -2.64
N GLN A 30 12.73 1.33 -3.82
CA GLN A 30 12.97 0.61 -5.07
C GLN A 30 14.27 -0.22 -5.06
N GLN A 31 15.27 0.20 -4.29
CA GLN A 31 16.52 -0.54 -4.12
C GLN A 31 16.39 -1.76 -3.21
N SER A 32 15.33 -1.83 -2.39
CA SER A 32 15.06 -2.95 -1.49
C SER A 32 14.15 -4.00 -2.16
N GLU A 33 14.40 -5.28 -1.91
CA GLU A 33 13.48 -6.36 -2.30
C GLU A 33 12.17 -6.31 -1.52
N GLU A 34 12.21 -5.79 -0.30
CA GLU A 34 11.07 -5.69 0.61
C GLU A 34 10.46 -4.28 0.62
N GLY A 35 10.90 -3.41 -0.30
CA GLY A 35 10.41 -2.05 -0.41
C GLY A 35 9.04 -2.00 -1.05
N VAL A 36 8.10 -1.33 -0.37
CA VAL A 36 6.72 -1.14 -0.85
C VAL A 36 6.33 0.33 -0.85
N VAL A 37 5.48 0.69 -1.81
CA VAL A 37 4.68 1.91 -1.80
C VAL A 37 3.35 1.58 -1.15
N PHE A 38 2.99 2.40 -0.19
CA PHE A 38 1.83 2.21 0.66
C PHE A 38 0.99 3.48 0.63
N LEU A 39 -0.22 3.41 0.05
CA LEU A 39 -1.15 4.53 -0.05
C LEU A 39 -2.26 4.37 0.99
N SER A 40 -2.48 5.42 1.77
CA SER A 40 -3.42 5.38 2.89
C SER A 40 -3.88 6.77 3.30
N TYR A 41 -5.06 6.84 3.90
CA TYR A 41 -5.62 8.09 4.39
C TYR A 41 -5.21 8.46 5.81
N TYR A 42 -5.42 7.54 6.74
CA TYR A 42 -5.07 7.75 8.14
C TYR A 42 -3.79 7.00 8.46
N GLY A 43 -2.64 7.68 8.36
CA GLY A 43 -1.36 7.06 8.69
C GLY A 43 -1.20 5.76 7.90
N THR A 44 -1.17 4.61 8.59
CA THR A 44 -1.18 3.29 7.93
C THR A 44 -2.45 2.49 8.14
N THR A 45 -3.49 3.06 8.75
CA THR A 45 -4.69 2.33 9.22
C THR A 45 -5.78 2.16 8.16
N ASN A 46 -6.02 3.16 7.31
CA ASN A 46 -6.93 3.01 6.17
C ASN A 46 -6.13 2.89 4.88
N VAL A 47 -5.91 1.66 4.42
CA VAL A 47 -4.98 1.34 3.33
C VAL A 47 -5.75 1.10 2.06
N TYR A 48 -5.32 1.77 1.00
CA TYR A 48 -5.91 1.63 -0.32
C TYR A 48 -5.08 0.78 -1.25
N VAL A 49 -3.76 0.94 -1.19
CA VAL A 49 -2.83 0.29 -2.11
C VAL A 49 -1.57 -0.12 -1.38
N VAL A 50 -1.15 -1.36 -1.61
CA VAL A 50 0.19 -1.85 -1.26
C VAL A 50 0.84 -2.37 -2.52
N CYS A 51 1.88 -1.69 -3.01
CA CYS A 51 2.54 -2.00 -4.27
C CYS A 51 4.03 -2.25 -4.05
N PRO A 52 4.65 -3.29 -4.65
CA PRO A 52 6.10 -3.40 -4.68
C PRO A 52 6.70 -2.12 -5.25
N ALA A 53 7.64 -1.48 -4.55
CA ALA A 53 8.20 -0.19 -4.98
C ALA A 53 8.86 -0.28 -6.36
N LYS A 54 9.49 -1.43 -6.67
CA LYS A 54 10.09 -1.74 -7.98
C LYS A 54 9.09 -1.72 -9.15
N SER A 55 7.80 -1.89 -8.89
CA SER A 55 6.76 -1.87 -9.92
C SER A 55 6.18 -0.47 -10.18
N VAL A 56 6.58 0.53 -9.38
CA VAL A 56 6.12 1.91 -9.51
C VAL A 56 7.07 2.69 -10.42
N ALA A 57 6.52 3.29 -11.47
CA ALA A 57 7.26 4.11 -12.43
C ALA A 57 6.89 5.60 -12.37
N CYS A 58 5.81 5.97 -11.67
CA CYS A 58 5.44 7.37 -11.48
C CYS A 58 6.20 8.03 -10.31
N GLY A 59 6.19 9.37 -10.30
CA GLY A 59 6.84 10.17 -9.27
C GLY A 59 6.02 10.28 -7.98
N LYS A 60 6.66 10.77 -6.91
CA LYS A 60 6.00 10.99 -5.60
C LYS A 60 4.78 11.90 -5.70
N VAL A 61 4.79 12.90 -6.58
CA VAL A 61 3.65 13.81 -6.79
C VAL A 61 2.44 13.06 -7.31
N SER A 62 2.59 12.21 -8.33
CA SER A 62 1.50 11.38 -8.87
C SER A 62 0.98 10.38 -7.85
N LEU A 63 1.87 9.80 -7.02
CA LEU A 63 1.45 8.92 -5.92
C LEU A 63 0.63 9.66 -4.86
N LEU A 64 1.03 10.89 -4.50
CA LEU A 64 0.28 11.72 -3.56
C LEU A 64 -1.09 12.09 -4.13
N LYS A 65 -1.14 12.46 -5.41
CA LYS A 65 -2.40 12.80 -6.07
C LYS A 65 -3.32 11.59 -6.15
N LEU A 66 -2.79 10.42 -6.51
CA LEU A 66 -3.52 9.15 -6.49
C LEU A 66 -4.10 8.86 -5.08
N ALA A 67 -3.32 9.03 -4.02
CA ALA A 67 -3.82 8.82 -2.66
C ALA A 67 -4.97 9.78 -2.32
N GLN A 68 -4.88 11.05 -2.75
CA GLN A 68 -5.93 12.05 -2.56
C GLN A 68 -7.19 11.71 -3.35
N ASP A 69 -7.06 11.34 -4.63
CA ASP A 69 -8.19 10.97 -5.47
C ASP A 69 -8.94 9.77 -4.88
N LEU A 70 -8.21 8.77 -4.35
CA LEU A 70 -8.81 7.60 -3.68
C LEU A 70 -9.58 7.99 -2.42
N ALA A 71 -9.05 8.91 -1.61
CA ALA A 71 -9.74 9.40 -0.41
C ALA A 71 -11.00 10.22 -0.74
N GLU A 72 -10.93 11.04 -1.79
CA GLU A 72 -12.09 11.80 -2.31
C GLU A 72 -13.20 10.87 -2.77
N ILE A 73 -12.86 9.79 -3.50
CA ILE A 73 -13.82 8.77 -3.96
C ILE A 73 -14.54 8.09 -2.78
N GLU A 74 -13.83 7.87 -1.67
CA GLU A 74 -14.39 7.26 -0.47
C GLU A 74 -15.13 8.25 0.45
N ASN A 75 -15.32 9.48 -0.01
CA ASN A 75 -15.99 10.56 0.72
C ASN A 75 -15.40 10.79 2.11
N GLU A 76 -14.09 10.61 2.26
CA GLU A 76 -13.47 10.81 3.55
C GLU A 76 -13.36 12.29 3.87
N GLU A 77 -13.90 12.67 5.03
CA GLU A 77 -13.96 14.07 5.45
C GLU A 77 -12.55 14.64 5.57
N PRO A 78 -12.21 15.73 4.87
CA PRO A 78 -10.88 16.33 4.89
C PRO A 78 -10.56 16.90 6.29
N ASP A 79 -10.17 16.03 7.22
CA ASP A 79 -9.65 16.41 8.52
C ASP A 79 -8.28 17.07 8.30
N GLN A 80 -8.10 18.26 8.88
CA GLN A 80 -6.86 19.03 8.73
C GLN A 80 -5.63 18.27 9.23
N ASN A 81 -5.80 17.27 10.10
CA ASN A 81 -4.75 16.46 10.70
C ASN A 81 -4.54 15.10 10.03
N LEU A 82 -5.51 14.62 9.25
CA LEU A 82 -5.52 13.27 8.68
C LEU A 82 -5.62 13.40 7.16
N LYS A 83 -4.49 13.15 6.49
CA LYS A 83 -4.37 13.38 5.05
C LYS A 83 -3.89 12.12 4.37
N ALA A 84 -4.59 11.79 3.28
CA ALA A 84 -4.10 10.93 2.22
C ALA A 84 -2.60 11.15 1.97
N ASN A 85 -1.84 10.08 2.10
CA ASN A 85 -0.39 10.15 2.02
C ASN A 85 0.21 8.88 1.43
N VAL A 86 1.50 8.99 1.11
CA VAL A 86 2.33 7.94 0.53
C VAL A 86 3.41 7.60 1.53
N TYR A 87 3.49 6.33 1.91
CA TYR A 87 4.54 5.80 2.75
C TYR A 87 5.41 4.84 1.96
N PHE A 88 6.71 4.88 2.21
CA PHE A 88 7.66 3.94 1.65
C PHE A 88 8.09 3.01 2.77
N LEU A 89 7.58 1.80 2.80
CA LEU A 89 7.75 0.87 3.93
C LEU A 89 8.60 -0.33 3.53
N ARG A 90 9.14 -1.00 4.54
CA ARG A 90 9.73 -2.33 4.41
C ARG A 90 8.70 -3.37 4.86
N ILE A 91 8.18 -4.18 3.93
CA ILE A 91 7.27 -5.30 4.22
C ILE A 91 7.87 -6.60 3.66
N PRO A 92 8.48 -7.44 4.53
CA PRO A 92 8.94 -8.78 4.19
C PRO A 92 7.87 -9.69 3.58
N LEU A 93 8.28 -10.59 2.69
CA LEU A 93 7.38 -11.60 2.13
C LEU A 93 6.81 -12.52 3.23
N GLY A 94 5.50 -12.72 3.17
CA GLY A 94 4.74 -13.49 4.15
C GLY A 94 4.42 -12.75 5.44
N GLU A 95 4.78 -11.46 5.58
CA GLU A 95 4.38 -10.64 6.72
C GLU A 95 2.91 -10.25 6.63
N ARG A 96 2.19 -10.30 7.76
CA ARG A 96 0.76 -9.99 7.81
C ARG A 96 0.54 -8.48 7.78
N VAL A 97 -0.24 -7.99 6.82
CA VAL A 97 -0.56 -6.56 6.69
C VAL A 97 -1.93 -6.31 7.32
N TRP A 98 -1.95 -5.98 8.61
CA TRP A 98 -3.20 -5.83 9.38
C TRP A 98 -4.15 -4.78 8.82
N ASN A 99 -3.65 -3.71 8.22
CA ASN A 99 -4.51 -2.62 7.78
C ASN A 99 -5.00 -2.78 6.34
N MET A 100 -4.70 -3.92 5.68
CA MET A 100 -5.42 -4.38 4.48
C MET A 100 -6.81 -4.89 4.91
N ASP A 101 -7.63 -3.99 5.45
CA ASP A 101 -8.85 -4.33 6.19
C ASP A 101 -10.10 -4.54 5.31
N CYS A 102 -9.95 -4.28 4.01
CA CYS A 102 -11.04 -4.31 3.04
C CYS A 102 -10.90 -5.51 2.10
N GLY A 103 -11.97 -6.28 1.96
CA GLY A 103 -12.11 -7.24 0.88
C GLY A 103 -11.77 -8.70 1.15
N LYS A 104 -11.63 -9.48 0.09
CA LYS A 104 -11.34 -10.94 0.13
C LYS A 104 -9.94 -11.24 0.66
N GLU A 105 -9.02 -10.30 0.53
CA GLU A 105 -7.64 -10.41 1.00
C GLU A 105 -7.42 -9.68 2.34
N LYS A 106 -8.48 -9.60 3.16
CA LYS A 106 -8.45 -8.95 4.46
C LYS A 106 -7.36 -9.51 5.37
N HIS A 107 -6.54 -8.65 5.95
CA HIS A 107 -5.42 -8.98 6.83
C HIS A 107 -4.48 -10.06 6.26
N THR A 108 -4.39 -10.17 4.94
CA THR A 108 -3.57 -11.22 4.33
C THR A 108 -2.08 -10.96 4.52
N ARG A 109 -1.32 -12.01 4.26
CA ARG A 109 0.14 -11.94 4.24
C ARG A 109 0.59 -11.36 2.90
N TYR A 110 1.52 -10.41 2.96
CA TYR A 110 2.05 -9.79 1.75
C TYR A 110 2.81 -10.81 0.91
N ILE A 111 2.35 -11.03 -0.32
CA ILE A 111 2.92 -12.01 -1.25
C ILE A 111 3.84 -11.37 -2.31
N GLY A 112 4.24 -10.11 -2.13
CA GLY A 112 5.09 -9.40 -3.09
C GLY A 112 4.37 -8.97 -4.37
N LYS A 113 3.04 -8.84 -4.32
CA LYS A 113 2.21 -8.40 -5.44
C LYS A 113 1.48 -7.11 -5.10
N LEU A 114 1.01 -6.42 -6.14
CA LEU A 114 0.11 -5.30 -5.99
C LEU A 114 -1.18 -5.77 -5.31
N TRP A 115 -1.54 -5.08 -4.25
CA TRP A 115 -2.83 -5.17 -3.59
C TRP A 115 -3.54 -3.82 -3.70
N ILE A 116 -4.83 -3.86 -4.02
CA ILE A 116 -5.73 -2.71 -4.07
C ILE A 116 -6.96 -3.07 -3.23
N ALA A 117 -7.42 -2.15 -2.39
CA ALA A 117 -8.61 -2.35 -1.59
C ALA A 117 -9.83 -2.68 -2.47
N ASP A 118 -10.60 -3.70 -2.06
CA ASP A 118 -11.70 -4.24 -2.88
C ASP A 118 -12.75 -3.19 -3.27
N MET A 119 -12.96 -2.13 -2.47
CA MET A 119 -13.87 -1.05 -2.82
C MET A 119 -13.54 -0.42 -4.17
N PHE A 120 -12.26 -0.17 -4.46
CA PHE A 120 -11.81 0.39 -5.73
C PHE A 120 -11.83 -0.66 -6.85
N ALA A 121 -11.58 -1.93 -6.52
CA ALA A 121 -11.75 -3.02 -7.47
C ALA A 121 -13.21 -3.17 -7.94
N ASN A 122 -14.15 -3.08 -7.01
CA ASN A 122 -15.59 -3.15 -7.28
C ASN A 122 -16.10 -1.94 -8.06
N GLN A 123 -15.44 -0.79 -7.94
CA GLN A 123 -15.72 0.42 -8.73
C GLN A 123 -15.04 0.43 -10.11
N GLY A 124 -14.29 -0.62 -10.48
CA GLY A 124 -13.60 -0.70 -11.78
C GLY A 124 -12.32 0.14 -11.87
N LEU A 125 -11.78 0.60 -10.74
CA LEU A 125 -10.64 1.52 -10.70
C LEU A 125 -9.27 0.82 -10.75
N VAL A 126 -9.23 -0.52 -10.71
CA VAL A 126 -7.97 -1.29 -10.74
C VAL A 126 -7.09 -0.89 -11.93
N LYS A 127 -7.64 -0.81 -13.13
CA LYS A 127 -6.87 -0.44 -14.33
C LYS A 127 -6.37 1.02 -14.25
N PRO A 128 -7.21 2.03 -13.98
CA PRO A 128 -6.75 3.40 -13.72
C PRO A 128 -5.63 3.51 -12.68
N ILE A 129 -5.75 2.81 -11.54
CA ILE A 129 -4.73 2.81 -10.48
C ILE A 129 -3.40 2.24 -11.01
N ILE A 130 -3.45 1.10 -11.71
CA ILE A 130 -2.25 0.49 -12.32
C ILE A 130 -1.62 1.42 -13.35
N GLU A 131 -2.41 2.14 -14.15
CA GLU A 131 -1.91 3.10 -15.13
C GLU A 131 -1.20 4.29 -14.47
N VAL A 132 -1.73 4.80 -13.35
CA VAL A 132 -1.06 5.84 -12.57
C VAL A 132 0.23 5.31 -11.95
N LEU A 133 0.20 4.16 -11.28
CA LEU A 133 1.40 3.53 -10.70
C LEU A 133 2.49 3.28 -11.75
N GLY A 134 2.08 2.87 -12.96
CA GLY A 134 2.95 2.62 -14.10
C GLY A 134 3.37 3.87 -14.87
N GLY A 135 3.00 5.07 -14.43
CA GLY A 135 3.38 6.33 -15.08
C GLY A 135 2.74 6.56 -16.46
N LYS A 136 1.67 5.82 -16.79
CA LYS A 136 0.89 5.99 -18.04
C LYS A 136 -0.19 7.05 -17.91
N ARG A 137 -0.49 7.46 -16.67
CA ARG A 137 -1.49 8.46 -16.31
C ARG A 137 -0.99 9.24 -15.10
N GLU A 138 -1.38 10.51 -14.99
CA GLU A 138 -0.90 11.37 -13.90
C GLU A 138 -1.77 11.27 -12.63
N GLN A 139 -3.06 10.96 -12.76
CA GLN A 139 -4.07 10.91 -11.69
C GLN A 139 -5.29 10.05 -12.08
N LEU A 140 -6.25 9.79 -11.18
CA LEU A 140 -7.44 8.96 -11.46
C LEU A 140 -8.50 9.62 -12.35
#